data_AF-X7YPB0-F1
#
_entry.id   AF-X7YPB0-F1
#
_cell.length_a   1.000
_cell.length_b   1.000
_cell.length_c   1.000
_cell.angle_alpha   90.00
_cell.angle_beta   90.00
_cell.angle_gamma   90.00
#
_symmetry.space_group_name_H-M   'P 1'
#
loop_
_entity.id
_entity.type
_entity.pdbx_description
1 polymer ?
#
loop_
_entity_poly.entity_id
_entity_poly.type
_entity_poly.pdbx_seq_one_letter_code
_entity_poly.pdbx_strand_id
1 'polypeptide(L)'
;MDAGEPAEGVAHLRAQADPDVGSDLSGIDFDNIKYFVRSTEKQAATWDDLPADIRNTYDKLGIPEAEKQRLIAGVAAQYECLAGDTLVWTANRGQVAIKDIEFGDRVFAYDEDAGRFVVAPVKAAAQTDTRLTHEVKTTGRSIRATDNHPVLVSRDERTGDRQRARYVRRWVTVGDIQPGDFIAVPRRLPEFGVAAELPSAAGLRTPAVSSVDLMWLLGFYIGAGNLHLSTKTYRVQFAIAATDAALRAELARVVDELFGLRCVEAGEYRAVVNSKALTDWIVELASAVCR
;
A
#
# COMPACT_ATOMS: atom_id res chain seq x y z
N MET A 1 -25.94 31.30 8.53
CA MET A 1 -25.23 32.55 8.24
C MET A 1 -23.80 32.28 8.69
N ASP A 2 -22.89 31.87 7.83
CA ASP A 2 -22.56 32.48 6.55
C ASP A 2 -22.39 31.45 5.42
N ALA A 3 -22.77 31.83 4.21
CA ALA A 3 -22.76 31.02 3.00
C ALA A 3 -21.64 31.53 2.08
N GLY A 4 -20.84 30.61 1.52
CA GLY A 4 -19.85 30.89 0.49
C GLY A 4 -19.97 29.86 -0.63
N GLU A 5 -20.09 30.37 -1.85
CA GLU A 5 -20.49 29.73 -3.11
C GLU A 5 -19.72 28.47 -3.57
N PRO A 6 -20.32 27.69 -4.49
CA PRO A 6 -19.68 26.57 -5.18
C PRO A 6 -18.81 27.08 -6.33
N ALA A 7 -17.51 26.79 -6.30
CA ALA A 7 -16.64 27.03 -7.45
C ALA A 7 -16.80 25.90 -8.48
N GLU A 8 -17.56 26.17 -9.54
CA GLU A 8 -17.36 25.52 -10.84
C GLU A 8 -15.98 25.93 -11.38
N GLY A 9 -15.11 24.95 -11.60
CA GLY A 9 -13.77 25.13 -12.15
C GLY A 9 -13.52 24.10 -13.24
N VAL A 10 -13.57 24.56 -14.48
CA VAL A 10 -13.50 23.82 -15.73
C VAL A 10 -12.23 22.97 -15.84
N ALA A 11 -12.41 21.72 -16.26
CA ALA A 11 -11.36 20.80 -16.67
C ALA A 11 -10.46 21.44 -17.74
N HIS A 12 -9.15 21.53 -17.49
CA HIS A 12 -8.09 21.54 -18.50
C HIS A 12 -6.74 21.23 -17.82
N LEU A 13 -6.57 20.01 -17.32
CA LEU A 13 -5.23 19.47 -17.10
C LEU A 13 -4.78 18.81 -18.40
N ARG A 14 -4.12 19.62 -19.25
CA ARG A 14 -3.25 19.09 -20.30
C ARG A 14 -2.28 18.13 -19.62
N ALA A 15 -2.20 16.91 -20.15
CA ALA A 15 -1.14 15.97 -19.82
C ALA A 15 0.20 16.69 -20.02
N GLN A 16 0.81 17.11 -18.91
CA GLN A 16 2.22 17.46 -18.90
C GLN A 16 2.95 16.12 -18.93
N ALA A 17 3.73 15.92 -19.99
CA ALA A 17 4.68 14.82 -20.03
C ALA A 17 5.55 14.90 -18.78
N ASP A 18 5.64 13.80 -18.04
CA ASP A 18 6.50 13.73 -16.86
C ASP A 18 7.93 14.13 -17.25
N PRO A 19 8.56 15.08 -16.54
CA PRO A 19 9.96 15.37 -16.75
C PRO A 19 10.79 14.12 -16.43
N ASP A 20 11.67 13.77 -17.36
CA ASP A 20 12.53 12.58 -17.42
C ASP A 20 13.65 12.54 -16.34
N VAL A 21 13.37 13.09 -15.14
CA VAL A 21 14.32 13.29 -14.03
C VAL A 21 14.07 12.30 -12.88
N GLY A 22 13.21 11.30 -13.08
CA GLY A 22 12.89 10.26 -12.10
C GLY A 22 13.51 8.90 -12.40
N SER A 23 13.58 8.04 -11.39
CA SER A 23 13.77 6.61 -11.60
C SER A 23 12.51 6.02 -12.25
N ASP A 24 12.64 4.97 -13.06
CA ASP A 24 11.51 4.35 -13.76
C ASP A 24 10.54 3.72 -12.74
N LEU A 25 9.38 4.36 -12.55
CA LEU A 25 8.31 3.91 -11.67
C LEU A 25 7.24 3.08 -12.42
N SER A 26 7.45 2.75 -13.69
CA SER A 26 6.48 2.03 -14.53
C SER A 26 6.09 0.64 -14.01
N GLY A 27 6.88 0.07 -13.10
CA GLY A 27 6.60 -1.21 -12.45
C GLY A 27 5.63 -1.17 -11.27
N ILE A 28 5.24 0.02 -10.78
CA ILE A 28 4.38 0.16 -9.60
C ILE A 28 3.02 0.76 -10.01
N ASP A 29 2.01 -0.10 -10.14
CA ASP A 29 0.63 0.32 -10.34
C ASP A 29 0.01 0.72 -8.99
N PHE A 30 0.05 2.02 -8.69
CA PHE A 30 -0.54 2.58 -7.47
C PHE A 30 -2.07 2.46 -7.39
N ASP A 31 -2.76 2.25 -8.52
CA ASP A 31 -4.21 2.10 -8.58
C ASP A 31 -4.66 0.71 -8.06
N ASN A 32 -3.78 -0.29 -8.20
CA ASN A 32 -4.06 -1.69 -7.85
C ASN A 32 -3.63 -2.10 -6.41
N ILE A 33 -3.08 -1.19 -5.62
CA ILE A 33 -2.62 -1.50 -4.26
C ILE A 33 -3.78 -1.49 -3.26
N LYS A 34 -4.02 -2.62 -2.57
CA LYS A 34 -4.96 -2.72 -1.44
C LYS A 34 -4.26 -3.04 -0.13
N TYR A 35 -4.65 -2.26 0.86
CA TYR A 35 -4.05 -2.24 2.20
C TYR A 35 -4.95 -2.88 3.25
N PHE A 36 -6.11 -3.40 2.85
CA PHE A 36 -7.13 -3.85 3.77
C PHE A 36 -7.81 -5.12 3.27
N VAL A 37 -7.80 -6.12 4.15
CA VAL A 37 -8.71 -7.26 4.10
C VAL A 37 -9.46 -7.26 5.42
N ARG A 38 -10.78 -7.39 5.37
CA ARG A 38 -11.62 -7.50 6.57
C ARG A 38 -11.14 -8.68 7.42
N SER A 39 -10.88 -8.48 8.71
CA SER A 39 -10.92 -9.61 9.65
C SER A 39 -12.39 -9.93 9.82
N THR A 40 -12.86 -10.99 9.19
CA THR A 40 -14.28 -11.34 9.19
C THR A 40 -14.69 -11.78 10.59
N GLU A 41 -15.22 -10.86 11.40
CA GLU A 41 -15.98 -11.19 12.62
C GLU A 41 -17.43 -11.60 12.32
N LYS A 42 -17.79 -11.76 11.04
CA LYS A 42 -19.02 -12.45 10.62
C LYS A 42 -18.75 -13.53 9.56
N GLN A 43 -17.57 -14.15 9.63
CA GLN A 43 -17.48 -15.55 9.23
C GLN A 43 -18.37 -16.33 10.19
N ALA A 44 -19.12 -17.33 9.69
CA ALA A 44 -19.79 -18.28 10.56
C ALA A 44 -18.78 -18.72 11.63
N ALA A 45 -19.01 -18.39 12.90
CA ALA A 45 -18.05 -18.77 13.95
C ALA A 45 -18.27 -20.24 14.31
N THR A 46 -19.50 -20.69 14.07
CA THR A 46 -20.02 -22.00 14.39
C THR A 46 -20.62 -22.66 13.14
N TRP A 47 -20.69 -23.99 13.16
CA TRP A 47 -21.40 -24.77 12.14
C TRP A 47 -22.83 -24.26 11.93
N ASP A 48 -23.40 -23.67 13.00
CA ASP A 48 -24.77 -23.18 13.03
C ASP A 48 -25.01 -21.81 12.39
N ASP A 49 -23.96 -21.15 11.91
CA ASP A 49 -24.05 -19.87 11.21
C ASP A 49 -23.92 -20.04 9.68
N LEU A 50 -23.68 -21.27 9.19
CA LEU A 50 -23.61 -21.57 7.76
C LEU A 50 -25.00 -21.49 7.10
N PRO A 51 -25.10 -21.00 5.84
CA PRO A 51 -26.32 -21.09 5.05
C PRO A 51 -26.90 -22.51 5.05
N ALA A 52 -28.23 -22.62 5.22
CA ALA A 52 -28.93 -23.90 5.45
C ALA A 52 -28.65 -24.93 4.35
N ASP A 53 -28.50 -24.48 3.11
CA ASP A 53 -28.32 -25.30 1.91
C ASP A 53 -26.96 -26.03 1.96
N ILE A 54 -25.94 -25.34 2.48
CA ILE A 54 -24.56 -25.82 2.62
C ILE A 54 -24.47 -26.77 3.81
N ARG A 55 -25.04 -26.38 4.95
CA ARG A 55 -25.12 -27.22 6.15
C ARG A 55 -25.81 -28.55 5.86
N ASN A 56 -26.97 -28.50 5.20
CA ASN A 56 -27.74 -29.68 4.83
C ASN A 56 -26.99 -30.59 3.85
N THR A 57 -26.11 -30.04 3.00
CA THR A 57 -25.30 -30.82 2.08
C THR A 57 -24.17 -31.53 2.82
N TYR A 58 -23.51 -30.85 3.76
CA TYR A 58 -22.39 -31.41 4.51
C TYR A 58 -22.80 -32.35 5.64
N ASP A 59 -23.95 -32.11 6.30
CA ASP A 59 -24.52 -33.04 7.27
C ASP A 59 -24.89 -34.38 6.60
N LYS A 60 -25.29 -34.36 5.33
CA LYS A 60 -25.52 -35.57 4.52
C LYS A 60 -24.23 -36.30 4.12
N LEU A 61 -23.11 -35.58 4.02
CA LEU A 61 -21.79 -36.13 3.67
C LEU A 61 -21.04 -36.69 4.90
N GLY A 62 -21.46 -36.36 6.12
CA GLY A 62 -20.92 -36.94 7.35
C GLY A 62 -19.49 -36.49 7.67
N ILE A 63 -19.22 -35.19 7.55
CA ILE A 63 -17.86 -34.65 7.71
C ILE A 63 -17.39 -34.70 9.19
N PRO A 64 -16.17 -35.20 9.48
CA PRO A 64 -15.61 -35.23 10.82
C PRO A 64 -15.50 -33.84 11.47
N GLU A 65 -15.72 -33.77 12.79
CA GLU A 65 -15.71 -32.52 13.57
C GLU A 65 -14.41 -31.70 13.42
N ALA A 66 -13.28 -32.38 13.23
CA ALA A 66 -11.96 -31.77 13.04
C ALA A 66 -11.81 -30.96 11.73
N GLU A 67 -12.65 -31.22 10.73
CA GLU A 67 -12.60 -30.52 9.43
C GLU A 67 -13.62 -29.37 9.32
N LYS A 68 -14.63 -29.34 10.20
CA LYS A 68 -15.69 -28.33 10.17
C LYS A 68 -15.17 -26.90 10.28
N GLN A 69 -14.21 -26.64 11.17
CA GLN A 69 -13.63 -25.29 11.34
C GLN A 69 -12.92 -24.79 10.06
N ARG A 70 -12.23 -25.69 9.35
CA ARG A 70 -11.58 -25.37 8.06
C ARG A 70 -12.59 -25.10 6.97
N LEU A 71 -13.69 -25.87 6.94
CA LEU A 71 -14.76 -25.70 5.96
C LEU A 71 -15.55 -24.42 6.18
N ILE A 72 -15.83 -24.07 7.43
CA ILE A 72 -16.50 -22.81 7.79
C ILE A 72 -15.70 -21.59 7.27
N ALA A 73 -14.38 -21.59 7.47
CA ALA A 73 -13.50 -20.55 6.93
C ALA A 73 -13.42 -20.59 5.39
N GLY A 74 -13.42 -21.79 4.79
CA GLY A 74 -13.40 -21.99 3.34
C GLY A 74 -14.69 -21.57 2.64
N VAL A 75 -15.86 -21.79 3.24
CA VAL A 75 -17.17 -21.42 2.69
C VAL A 75 -17.33 -19.90 2.66
N ALA A 76 -16.94 -19.18 3.70
CA ALA A 76 -16.99 -17.72 3.69
C ALA A 76 -16.03 -17.11 2.64
N ALA A 77 -14.83 -17.70 2.49
CA ALA A 77 -13.87 -17.29 1.45
C ALA A 77 -14.38 -17.59 0.02
N GLN A 78 -15.26 -18.58 -0.16
CA GLN A 78 -15.86 -18.93 -1.45
C GLN A 78 -16.94 -17.95 -1.92
N TYR A 79 -17.53 -17.14 -1.05
CA TYR A 79 -18.59 -16.21 -1.46
C TYR A 79 -18.08 -14.79 -1.67
N GLU A 80 -17.14 -14.29 -0.88
CA GLU A 80 -16.66 -12.90 -0.96
C GLU A 80 -15.29 -12.83 -1.66
N CYS A 81 -15.24 -12.57 -2.97
CA CYS A 81 -13.99 -12.67 -3.75
C CYS A 81 -13.51 -11.32 -4.30
N LEU A 82 -12.18 -11.13 -4.29
CA LEU A 82 -11.49 -10.07 -5.03
C LEU A 82 -10.95 -10.62 -6.35
N ALA A 83 -10.67 -9.75 -7.32
CA ALA A 83 -9.95 -10.16 -8.53
C ALA A 83 -8.56 -10.70 -8.15
N GLY A 84 -8.15 -11.83 -8.74
CA GLY A 84 -6.95 -12.56 -8.32
C GLY A 84 -5.63 -11.77 -8.40
N ASP A 85 -5.57 -10.74 -9.24
CA ASP A 85 -4.44 -9.83 -9.40
C ASP A 85 -4.48 -8.60 -8.47
N THR A 86 -5.49 -8.51 -7.60
CA THR A 86 -5.58 -7.46 -6.58
C THR A 86 -4.42 -7.62 -5.59
N LEU A 87 -3.61 -6.58 -5.42
CA LEU A 87 -2.47 -6.62 -4.51
C LEU A 87 -2.91 -6.40 -3.07
N VAL A 88 -2.47 -7.28 -2.17
CA VAL A 88 -2.69 -7.20 -0.73
C VAL A 88 -1.37 -6.92 -0.04
N TRP A 89 -1.36 -5.93 0.83
CA TRP A 89 -0.19 -5.65 1.66
C TRP A 89 -0.07 -6.65 2.81
N THR A 90 1.04 -7.39 2.81
CA THR A 90 1.43 -8.31 3.88
C THR A 90 2.58 -7.72 4.69
N ALA A 91 2.57 -7.94 5.99
CA ALA A 91 3.60 -7.49 6.91
C ALA A 91 4.91 -8.30 6.77
N ASN A 92 4.86 -9.50 6.16
CA ASN A 92 5.98 -10.41 6.03
C ASN A 92 6.55 -10.52 4.60
N ARG A 93 5.74 -10.31 3.55
CA ARG A 93 6.16 -10.49 2.15
C ARG A 93 5.95 -9.24 1.28
N GLY A 94 5.55 -8.11 1.88
CA GLY A 94 5.21 -6.91 1.13
C GLY A 94 3.91 -7.07 0.34
N GLN A 95 3.85 -6.51 -0.86
CA GLN A 95 2.66 -6.62 -1.72
C GLN A 95 2.64 -7.97 -2.42
N VAL A 96 1.57 -8.73 -2.17
CA VAL A 96 1.35 -10.05 -2.78
C VAL A 96 -0.03 -10.04 -3.42
N ALA A 97 -0.16 -10.57 -4.64
CA ALA A 97 -1.47 -10.70 -5.26
C ALA A 97 -2.36 -11.62 -4.40
N ILE A 98 -3.65 -11.31 -4.26
CA ILE A 98 -4.58 -12.04 -3.39
C ILE A 98 -4.60 -13.54 -3.70
N LYS A 99 -4.40 -13.93 -4.97
CA LYS A 99 -4.33 -15.33 -5.40
C LYS A 99 -3.09 -16.08 -4.87
N ASP A 100 -2.02 -15.36 -4.53
CA ASP A 100 -0.73 -15.89 -4.09
C ASP A 100 -0.56 -15.76 -2.56
N ILE A 101 -1.61 -15.34 -1.84
CA ILE A 101 -1.65 -15.27 -0.38
C ILE A 101 -1.81 -16.68 0.20
N GLU A 102 -0.98 -17.01 1.17
CA GLU A 102 -0.91 -18.36 1.75
C GLU A 102 -1.29 -18.36 3.24
N PHE A 103 -1.56 -19.56 3.76
CA PHE A 103 -1.75 -19.76 5.20
C PHE A 103 -0.51 -19.28 5.97
N GLY A 104 -0.72 -18.46 6.99
CA GLY A 104 0.36 -17.91 7.81
C GLY A 104 0.90 -16.57 7.35
N ASP A 105 0.53 -16.09 6.15
CA ASP A 105 0.80 -14.71 5.76
C ASP A 105 0.14 -13.73 6.73
N ARG A 106 0.76 -12.56 6.93
CA ARG A 106 0.31 -11.58 7.90
C ARG A 106 -0.25 -10.37 7.17
N VAL A 107 -1.56 -10.17 7.20
CA VAL A 107 -2.23 -9.07 6.51
C VAL A 107 -2.66 -7.96 7.47
N PHE A 108 -2.84 -6.74 6.95
CA PHE A 108 -3.43 -5.65 7.72
C PHE A 108 -4.96 -5.75 7.70
N ALA A 109 -5.53 -5.93 8.89
CA ALA A 109 -6.96 -5.93 9.11
C ALA A 109 -7.38 -4.72 9.95
N TYR A 110 -8.61 -4.29 9.79
CA TYR A 110 -9.22 -3.21 10.55
C TYR A 110 -10.00 -3.82 11.71
N ASP A 111 -9.62 -3.45 12.92
CA ASP A 111 -10.32 -3.75 14.15
C ASP A 111 -11.31 -2.61 14.42
N GLU A 112 -12.61 -2.89 14.31
CA GLU A 112 -13.68 -1.89 14.45
C GLU A 112 -13.80 -1.39 15.89
N ASP A 113 -13.63 -2.27 16.87
CA ASP A 113 -13.74 -1.95 18.29
C ASP A 113 -12.57 -1.07 18.75
N ALA A 114 -11.35 -1.40 18.30
CA ALA A 114 -10.17 -0.61 18.56
C ALA A 114 -10.02 0.61 17.61
N GLY A 115 -10.83 0.66 16.55
CA GLY A 115 -10.82 1.72 15.54
C GLY A 115 -9.49 1.88 14.80
N ARG A 116 -8.65 0.83 14.73
CA ARG A 116 -7.28 0.86 14.21
C ARG A 116 -6.95 -0.39 13.40
N PHE A 117 -5.90 -0.30 12.59
CA PHE A 117 -5.38 -1.46 11.88
C PHE A 117 -4.51 -2.33 12.79
N VAL A 118 -4.61 -3.64 12.62
CA VAL A 118 -3.85 -4.67 13.32
C VAL A 118 -3.30 -5.67 12.32
N VAL A 119 -2.20 -6.33 12.68
CA VAL A 119 -1.63 -7.41 11.87
C VAL A 119 -2.33 -8.72 12.25
N ALA A 120 -2.97 -9.38 11.28
CA ALA A 120 -3.70 -10.62 11.48
C ALA A 120 -3.13 -11.75 10.60
N PRO A 121 -3.00 -12.99 11.10
CA PRO A 121 -2.58 -14.12 10.30
C PRO A 121 -3.71 -14.59 9.38
N VAL A 122 -3.38 -14.91 8.13
CA VAL A 122 -4.27 -15.57 7.18
C VAL A 122 -4.49 -17.01 7.62
N LYS A 123 -5.74 -17.36 7.91
CA LYS A 123 -6.15 -18.67 8.41
C LYS A 123 -6.57 -19.64 7.31
N ALA A 124 -6.96 -19.12 6.15
CA ALA A 124 -7.35 -19.89 4.98
C ALA A 124 -7.29 -18.98 3.74
N ALA A 125 -6.95 -19.57 2.60
CA ALA A 125 -7.07 -18.95 1.29
C ALA A 125 -7.91 -19.88 0.41
N ALA A 126 -8.81 -19.32 -0.37
CA ALA A 126 -9.64 -20.07 -1.30
C ALA A 126 -9.65 -19.35 -2.64
N GLN A 127 -9.47 -20.11 -3.71
CA GLN A 127 -9.64 -19.62 -5.07
C GLN A 127 -10.95 -20.16 -5.63
N THR A 128 -11.74 -19.26 -6.16
CA THR A 128 -13.00 -19.59 -6.82
C THR A 128 -12.82 -19.54 -8.34
N ASP A 129 -13.66 -20.27 -9.07
CA ASP A 129 -13.73 -20.20 -10.53
C ASP A 129 -14.16 -18.80 -11.02
N THR A 130 -14.18 -18.60 -12.33
CA THR A 130 -14.48 -17.33 -13.00
C THR A 130 -15.86 -16.83 -12.59
N ARG A 131 -15.88 -15.65 -11.95
CA ARG A 131 -17.11 -14.95 -11.56
C ARG A 131 -17.16 -13.55 -12.16
N LEU A 132 -18.38 -13.04 -12.32
CA LEU A 132 -18.58 -11.64 -12.66
C LEU A 132 -18.03 -10.77 -11.51
N THR A 133 -17.20 -9.79 -11.86
CA THR A 133 -16.67 -8.80 -10.93
C THR A 133 -17.11 -7.41 -11.34
N HIS A 134 -17.29 -6.55 -10.34
CA HIS A 134 -17.61 -5.15 -10.51
C HIS A 134 -16.38 -4.32 -10.13
N GLU A 135 -16.10 -3.28 -10.92
CA GLU A 135 -15.05 -2.33 -10.62
C GLU A 135 -15.64 -1.15 -9.84
N VAL A 136 -15.19 -0.98 -8.60
CA VAL A 136 -15.57 0.15 -7.74
C VAL A 136 -14.45 1.17 -7.77
N LYS A 137 -14.73 2.36 -8.30
CA LYS A 137 -13.75 3.46 -8.42
C LYS A 137 -14.01 4.53 -7.38
N THR A 138 -12.93 4.99 -6.74
CA THR A 138 -12.87 6.19 -5.91
C THR A 138 -12.04 7.26 -6.62
N THR A 139 -11.82 8.41 -5.99
CA THR A 139 -11.06 9.54 -6.55
C THR A 139 -9.65 9.18 -7.05
N GLY A 140 -9.00 8.14 -6.51
CA GLY A 140 -7.67 7.74 -6.95
C GLY A 140 -7.30 6.30 -6.64
N ARG A 141 -8.31 5.41 -6.51
CA ARG A 141 -8.13 3.96 -6.27
C ARG A 141 -9.31 3.20 -6.86
N SER A 142 -9.10 2.01 -7.40
CA SER A 142 -10.18 1.12 -7.84
C SER A 142 -10.04 -0.29 -7.26
N ILE A 143 -11.14 -0.95 -6.91
CA ILE A 143 -11.14 -2.38 -6.54
C ILE A 143 -12.00 -3.16 -7.53
N ARG A 144 -11.59 -4.39 -7.85
CA ARG A 144 -12.44 -5.34 -8.56
C ARG A 144 -12.81 -6.48 -7.64
N ALA A 145 -14.11 -6.69 -7.47
CA ALA A 145 -14.64 -7.62 -6.49
C ALA A 145 -15.99 -8.20 -6.95
N THR A 146 -16.41 -9.33 -6.37
CA THR A 146 -17.75 -9.88 -6.61
C THR A 146 -18.83 -9.01 -6.00
N ASP A 147 -20.05 -9.11 -6.54
CA ASP A 147 -21.21 -8.31 -6.15
C ASP A 147 -21.49 -8.31 -4.64
N ASN A 148 -21.35 -9.48 -4.02
CA ASN A 148 -21.58 -9.70 -2.59
C ASN A 148 -20.37 -9.38 -1.68
N HIS A 149 -19.24 -8.91 -2.23
CA HIS A 149 -18.06 -8.61 -1.42
C HIS A 149 -18.33 -7.40 -0.50
N PRO A 150 -18.12 -7.50 0.82
CA PRO A 150 -18.44 -6.42 1.74
C PRO A 150 -17.36 -5.33 1.72
N VAL A 151 -17.79 -4.08 1.62
CA VAL A 151 -16.97 -2.88 1.67
C VAL A 151 -17.49 -1.96 2.77
N LEU A 152 -16.58 -1.42 3.58
CA LEU A 152 -16.94 -0.46 4.60
C LEU A 152 -17.13 0.92 3.95
N VAL A 153 -18.35 1.45 4.03
CA VAL A 153 -18.70 2.78 3.53
C VAL A 153 -19.15 3.70 4.66
N SER A 154 -18.99 4.99 4.47
CA SER A 154 -19.56 6.06 5.26
C SER A 154 -20.61 6.76 4.39
N ARG A 155 -21.89 6.52 4.68
CA ARG A 155 -23.03 7.05 3.91
C ARG A 155 -23.75 8.13 4.70
N ASP A 156 -24.21 9.18 4.02
CA ASP A 156 -25.11 10.16 4.63
C ASP A 156 -26.52 9.56 4.74
N GLU A 157 -26.96 9.28 5.96
CA GLU A 157 -28.29 8.77 6.29
C GLU A 157 -29.19 9.85 6.90
N ARG A 158 -29.06 11.11 6.44
CA ARG A 158 -30.02 12.15 6.84
C ARG A 158 -31.45 11.72 6.50
N THR A 159 -32.36 11.88 7.45
CA THR A 159 -33.78 11.57 7.24
C THR A 159 -34.56 12.86 6.95
N GLY A 160 -35.31 12.89 5.84
CA GLY A 160 -36.11 14.05 5.42
C GLY A 160 -35.26 15.26 4.97
N ASP A 161 -35.83 16.46 5.03
CA ASP A 161 -35.18 17.74 4.63
C ASP A 161 -34.17 18.29 5.66
N ARG A 162 -33.54 17.41 6.46
CA ARG A 162 -32.55 17.85 7.43
C ARG A 162 -31.30 18.36 6.71
N GLN A 163 -30.93 19.61 6.95
CA GLN A 163 -29.77 20.25 6.32
C GLN A 163 -28.41 19.71 6.83
N ARG A 164 -28.38 19.11 8.02
CA ARG A 164 -27.15 18.52 8.57
C ARG A 164 -27.01 17.06 8.11
N ALA A 165 -25.92 16.79 7.40
CA ALA A 165 -25.53 15.42 7.02
C ALA A 165 -25.32 14.55 8.27
N ARG A 166 -25.73 13.30 8.21
CA ARG A 166 -25.51 12.29 9.24
C ARG A 166 -24.76 11.12 8.63
N TYR A 167 -23.43 11.21 8.65
CA TYR A 167 -22.58 10.12 8.18
C TYR A 167 -22.60 8.94 9.16
N VAL A 168 -22.91 7.76 8.63
CA VAL A 168 -22.95 6.50 9.36
C VAL A 168 -22.04 5.50 8.64
N ARG A 169 -21.21 4.78 9.42
CA ARG A 169 -20.39 3.68 8.89
C ARG A 169 -21.23 2.43 8.75
N ARG A 170 -21.21 1.80 7.57
CA ARG A 170 -21.92 0.54 7.32
C ARG A 170 -21.11 -0.33 6.37
N TRP A 171 -21.18 -1.65 6.60
CA TRP A 171 -20.77 -2.64 5.62
C TRP A 171 -21.86 -2.81 4.58
N VAL A 172 -21.55 -2.50 3.34
CA VAL A 172 -22.42 -2.71 2.18
C VAL A 172 -21.73 -3.67 1.22
N THR A 173 -22.49 -4.43 0.45
CA THR A 173 -21.91 -5.23 -0.62
C THR A 173 -21.51 -4.32 -1.78
N VAL A 174 -20.63 -4.78 -2.66
CA VAL A 174 -20.22 -4.05 -3.86
C VAL A 174 -21.42 -3.67 -4.75
N GLY A 175 -22.41 -4.54 -4.87
CA GLY A 175 -23.66 -4.25 -5.61
C GLY A 175 -24.49 -3.13 -5.02
N ASP A 176 -24.43 -2.94 -3.71
CA ASP A 176 -25.21 -1.94 -2.98
C ASP A 176 -24.49 -0.59 -2.82
N ILE A 177 -23.26 -0.47 -3.33
CA ILE A 177 -22.51 0.79 -3.34
C ILE A 177 -23.18 1.76 -4.31
N GLN A 178 -23.39 2.99 -3.86
CA GLN A 178 -24.02 4.05 -4.63
C GLN A 178 -23.02 5.18 -4.92
N PRO A 179 -23.14 5.86 -6.08
CA PRO A 179 -22.39 7.09 -6.31
C PRO A 179 -22.65 8.11 -5.20
N GLY A 180 -21.58 8.60 -4.57
CA GLY A 180 -21.63 9.50 -3.41
C GLY A 180 -21.35 8.83 -2.07
N ASP A 181 -21.25 7.49 -2.02
CA ASP A 181 -20.72 6.81 -0.84
C ASP A 181 -19.24 7.08 -0.64
N PHE A 182 -18.86 7.34 0.62
CA PHE A 182 -17.46 7.46 0.99
C PHE A 182 -16.92 6.09 1.39
N ILE A 183 -16.12 5.48 0.52
CA ILE A 183 -15.46 4.20 0.83
C ILE A 183 -14.34 4.42 1.85
N ALA A 184 -14.27 3.58 2.87
CA ALA A 184 -13.22 3.65 3.88
C ALA A 184 -11.87 3.28 3.28
N VAL A 185 -10.89 4.15 3.47
CA VAL A 185 -9.52 3.97 2.98
C VAL A 185 -8.53 4.18 4.13
N PRO A 186 -7.53 3.31 4.32
CA PRO A 186 -6.50 3.52 5.34
C PRO A 186 -5.74 4.81 5.06
N ARG A 187 -5.67 5.68 6.08
CA ARG A 187 -4.82 6.88 6.08
C ARG A 187 -3.41 6.61 6.59
N ARG A 188 -3.28 5.63 7.49
CA ARG A 188 -2.01 5.18 8.08
C ARG A 188 -2.12 3.69 8.34
N LEU A 189 -1.02 2.98 8.12
CA LEU A 189 -0.85 1.60 8.54
C LEU A 189 0.01 1.56 9.81
N PRO A 190 -0.10 0.50 10.62
CA PRO A 190 0.84 0.25 11.70
C PRO A 190 2.26 0.21 11.14
N GLU A 191 3.27 0.58 11.92
CA GLU A 191 4.66 0.33 11.54
C GLU A 191 4.91 -1.19 11.50
N PHE A 192 5.62 -1.64 10.47
CA PHE A 192 5.94 -3.05 10.25
C PHE A 192 7.26 -3.18 9.50
N GLY A 193 7.81 -4.38 9.51
CA GLY A 193 9.09 -4.70 8.88
C GLY A 193 10.21 -4.89 9.89
N VAL A 194 11.29 -5.50 9.42
CA VAL A 194 12.56 -5.61 10.12
C VAL A 194 13.60 -4.81 9.33
N ALA A 195 14.66 -4.36 10.01
CA ALA A 195 15.76 -3.71 9.33
C ALA A 195 16.34 -4.68 8.28
N ALA A 196 16.45 -4.21 7.03
CA ALA A 196 16.98 -4.99 5.93
C ALA A 196 18.51 -4.97 5.99
N GLU A 197 19.15 -6.13 5.78
CA GLU A 197 20.60 -6.20 5.60
C GLU A 197 21.00 -5.58 4.26
N LEU A 198 22.12 -4.85 4.24
CA LEU A 198 22.57 -4.06 3.10
C LEU A 198 23.93 -4.52 2.60
N PRO A 199 24.21 -4.40 1.28
CA PRO A 199 25.50 -4.78 0.72
C PRO A 199 26.60 -3.86 1.26
N SER A 200 27.81 -4.41 1.44
CA SER A 200 28.99 -3.62 1.77
C SER A 200 29.74 -3.22 0.51
N ALA A 201 30.30 -2.00 0.46
CA ALA A 201 31.15 -1.56 -0.64
C ALA A 201 32.61 -1.36 -0.19
N ALA A 202 33.55 -1.94 -0.94
CA ALA A 202 34.98 -1.81 -0.65
C ALA A 202 35.42 -0.33 -0.73
N GLY A 203 36.13 0.14 0.30
CA GLY A 203 36.62 1.54 0.35
C GLY A 203 35.55 2.58 0.67
N LEU A 204 34.35 2.17 1.08
CA LEU A 204 33.26 3.06 1.49
C LEU A 204 32.67 2.58 2.83
N ARG A 205 32.49 3.51 3.77
CA ARG A 205 31.64 3.23 4.94
C ARG A 205 30.22 3.03 4.44
N THR A 206 29.60 1.91 4.77
CA THR A 206 28.23 1.60 4.38
C THR A 206 27.45 1.18 5.62
N PRO A 207 26.17 1.59 5.76
CA PRO A 207 25.31 1.06 6.81
C PRO A 207 25.08 -0.43 6.57
N ALA A 208 25.19 -1.24 7.63
CA ALA A 208 24.97 -2.69 7.53
C ALA A 208 23.48 -3.06 7.47
N VAL A 209 22.61 -2.20 8.02
CA VAL A 209 21.16 -2.40 8.06
C VAL A 209 20.41 -1.12 7.72
N SER A 210 19.14 -1.24 7.29
CA SER A 210 18.29 -0.08 7.04
C SER A 210 18.01 0.73 8.31
N SER A 211 17.98 2.05 8.17
CA SER A 211 17.73 3.02 9.24
C SER A 211 16.81 4.13 8.73
N VAL A 212 16.23 4.91 9.65
CA VAL A 212 15.36 6.05 9.30
C VAL A 212 16.10 7.03 8.37
N ASP A 213 17.34 7.39 8.71
CA ASP A 213 18.17 8.30 7.92
C ASP A 213 18.50 7.75 6.53
N LEU A 214 18.78 6.45 6.42
CA LEU A 214 19.00 5.83 5.12
C LEU A 214 17.72 5.82 4.28
N MET A 215 16.57 5.46 4.87
CA MET A 215 15.29 5.45 4.16
C MET A 215 14.90 6.87 3.73
N TRP A 216 15.18 7.87 4.56
CA TRP A 216 15.02 9.27 4.20
C TRP A 216 15.91 9.65 3.00
N LEU A 217 17.19 9.29 3.03
CA LEU A 217 18.12 9.59 1.94
C LEU A 217 17.72 8.89 0.63
N LEU A 218 17.32 7.62 0.69
CA LEU A 218 16.89 6.86 -0.49
C LEU A 218 15.57 7.41 -1.06
N GLY A 219 14.60 7.75 -0.20
CA GLY A 219 13.36 8.40 -0.64
C GLY A 219 13.65 9.76 -1.28
N PHE A 220 14.56 10.53 -0.68
CA PHE A 220 15.00 11.81 -1.23
C PHE A 220 15.75 11.63 -2.57
N TYR A 221 16.58 10.59 -2.69
CA TYR A 221 17.24 10.23 -3.94
C TYR A 221 16.25 9.80 -5.03
N ILE A 222 15.21 9.04 -4.70
CA ILE A 222 14.17 8.64 -5.67
C ILE A 222 13.41 9.87 -6.19
N GLY A 223 13.09 10.82 -5.31
CA GLY A 223 12.28 12.00 -5.68
C GLY A 223 13.06 13.13 -6.35
N ALA A 224 14.34 13.32 -5.98
CA ALA A 224 15.13 14.49 -6.41
C ALA A 224 16.58 14.15 -6.79
N GLY A 225 16.94 12.88 -6.84
CA GLY A 225 18.31 12.42 -7.07
C GLY A 225 18.58 11.93 -8.49
N ASN A 226 19.85 11.94 -8.91
CA ASN A 226 20.33 11.22 -10.08
C ASN A 226 21.76 10.73 -9.92
N LEU A 227 22.11 9.67 -10.67
CA LEU A 227 23.50 9.26 -10.88
C LEU A 227 24.06 9.95 -12.12
N HIS A 228 25.25 10.52 -11.98
CA HIS A 228 26.04 10.96 -13.11
C HIS A 228 27.29 10.09 -13.22
N LEU A 229 27.25 9.18 -14.19
CA LEU A 229 28.30 8.21 -14.48
C LEU A 229 28.96 8.59 -15.80
N SER A 230 30.24 8.91 -15.75
CA SER A 230 31.07 9.23 -16.91
C SER A 230 32.42 8.51 -16.80
N THR A 231 33.20 8.47 -17.88
CA THR A 231 34.51 7.81 -17.91
C THR A 231 35.50 8.34 -16.87
N LYS A 232 35.29 9.57 -16.38
CA LYS A 232 36.16 10.22 -15.39
C LYS A 232 35.43 10.78 -14.17
N THR A 233 34.10 10.76 -14.15
CA THR A 233 33.31 11.46 -13.13
C THR A 233 32.20 10.56 -12.63
N TYR A 234 32.18 10.32 -11.32
CA TYR A 234 31.18 9.52 -10.64
C TYR A 234 30.62 10.31 -9.47
N ARG A 235 29.34 10.64 -9.54
CA ARG A 235 28.68 11.44 -8.49
C ARG A 235 27.20 11.14 -8.39
N VAL A 236 26.71 11.25 -7.16
CA VAL A 236 25.28 11.33 -6.85
C VAL A 236 24.91 12.79 -6.79
N GLN A 237 23.83 13.19 -7.46
CA GLN A 237 23.34 14.57 -7.45
C GLN A 237 21.95 14.62 -6.85
N PHE A 238 21.63 15.72 -6.18
CA PHE A 238 20.32 16.02 -5.63
C PHE A 238 19.88 17.42 -6.06
N ALA A 239 18.65 17.54 -6.53
CA ALA A 239 18.04 18.82 -6.89
C ALA A 239 17.52 19.54 -5.63
N ILE A 240 18.31 20.48 -5.11
CA ILE A 240 17.95 21.29 -3.92
C ILE A 240 18.32 22.75 -4.19
N ALA A 241 17.38 23.68 -4.00
CA ALA A 241 17.65 25.12 -4.10
C ALA A 241 18.63 25.58 -3.01
N ALA A 242 19.50 26.56 -3.31
CA ALA A 242 20.46 27.13 -2.37
C ALA A 242 19.77 27.87 -1.22
N THR A 243 18.54 28.32 -1.44
CA THR A 243 17.68 28.92 -0.41
C THR A 243 17.21 27.92 0.64
N ASP A 244 17.20 26.61 0.34
CA ASP A 244 16.83 25.56 1.28
C ASP A 244 18.06 25.05 2.05
N ALA A 245 18.59 25.93 2.90
CA ALA A 245 19.79 25.65 3.70
C ALA A 245 19.55 24.50 4.71
N ALA A 246 18.31 24.34 5.20
CA ALA A 246 17.96 23.29 6.16
C ALA A 246 18.05 21.90 5.50
N LEU A 247 17.46 21.73 4.32
CA LEU A 247 17.51 20.46 3.59
C LEU A 247 18.95 20.11 3.16
N ARG A 248 19.74 21.10 2.75
CA ARG A 248 21.15 20.90 2.39
C ARG A 248 22.01 20.49 3.58
N ALA A 249 21.79 21.10 4.73
CA ALA A 249 22.48 20.75 5.97
C ALA A 249 22.12 19.32 6.42
N GLU A 250 20.83 18.96 6.33
CA GLU A 250 20.38 17.61 6.69
C GLU A 250 20.93 16.55 5.74
N LEU A 251 20.90 16.80 4.42
CA LEU A 251 21.54 15.93 3.44
C LEU A 251 23.03 15.74 3.75
N ALA A 252 23.76 16.82 4.05
CA ALA A 252 25.18 16.74 4.38
C ALA A 252 25.43 15.93 5.65
N ARG A 253 24.62 16.12 6.69
CA ARG A 253 24.69 15.35 7.95
C ARG A 253 24.47 13.86 7.69
N VAL A 254 23.38 13.50 7.02
CA VAL A 254 23.01 12.10 6.75
C VAL A 254 24.07 11.40 5.90
N VAL A 255 24.59 12.07 4.86
CA VAL A 255 25.63 11.50 3.99
C VAL A 255 26.95 11.30 4.74
N ASP A 256 27.34 12.23 5.62
CA ASP A 256 28.55 12.09 6.43
C ASP A 256 28.42 10.98 7.47
N GLU A 257 27.29 10.91 8.18
CA GLU A 257 27.07 9.88 9.19
C GLU A 257 27.04 8.47 8.58
N LEU A 258 26.26 8.28 7.51
CA LEU A 258 26.08 6.98 6.86
C LEU A 258 27.32 6.55 6.07
N PHE A 259 27.98 7.47 5.34
CA PHE A 259 29.01 7.12 4.36
C PHE A 259 30.38 7.76 4.61
N GLY A 260 30.50 8.70 5.55
CA GLY A 260 31.73 9.47 5.77
C GLY A 260 32.09 10.35 4.58
N LEU A 261 31.09 10.75 3.78
CA LEU A 261 31.26 11.53 2.57
C LEU A 261 30.76 12.95 2.77
N ARG A 262 31.30 13.88 1.97
CA ARG A 262 30.89 15.29 2.00
C ARG A 262 29.98 15.61 0.83
N CYS A 263 28.92 16.37 1.11
CA CYS A 263 28.13 17.03 0.09
C CYS A 263 28.81 18.32 -0.36
N VAL A 264 28.82 18.55 -1.68
CA VAL A 264 29.37 19.74 -2.33
C VAL A 264 28.25 20.47 -3.03
N GLU A 265 28.15 21.77 -2.81
CA GLU A 265 27.18 22.61 -3.51
C GLU A 265 27.60 22.83 -4.97
N ALA A 266 26.72 22.57 -5.92
CA ALA A 266 27.02 22.63 -7.35
C ALA A 266 26.05 23.59 -8.07
N GLY A 267 26.20 24.88 -7.77
CA GLY A 267 25.33 25.94 -8.25
C GLY A 267 24.06 26.10 -7.42
N GLU A 268 23.11 26.86 -7.96
CA GLU A 268 21.94 27.33 -7.22
C GLU A 268 20.93 26.21 -6.89
N TYR A 269 20.87 25.13 -7.67
CA TYR A 269 19.83 24.10 -7.54
C TYR A 269 20.34 22.69 -7.29
N ARG A 270 21.63 22.52 -6.94
CA ARG A 270 22.19 21.18 -6.76
C ARG A 270 23.11 21.04 -5.55
N ALA A 271 23.01 19.88 -4.92
CA ALA A 271 24.01 19.32 -4.02
C ALA A 271 24.55 18.01 -4.63
N VAL A 272 25.84 17.73 -4.46
CA VAL A 272 26.54 16.64 -5.15
C VAL A 272 27.46 15.91 -4.18
N VAL A 273 27.46 14.58 -4.26
CA VAL A 273 28.40 13.70 -3.55
C VAL A 273 29.29 13.03 -4.59
N ASN A 274 30.58 13.39 -4.60
CA ASN A 274 31.55 12.81 -5.55
C ASN A 274 32.15 11.53 -4.95
N SER A 275 31.65 10.37 -5.36
CA SER A 275 32.15 9.08 -4.90
C SER A 275 31.74 7.97 -5.87
N LYS A 276 32.72 7.32 -6.50
CA LYS A 276 32.48 6.14 -7.34
C LYS A 276 31.91 4.98 -6.51
N ALA A 277 32.45 4.76 -5.31
CA ALA A 277 31.97 3.68 -4.46
C ALA A 277 30.49 3.87 -4.06
N LEU A 278 30.06 5.11 -3.82
CA LEU A 278 28.65 5.38 -3.51
C LEU A 278 27.76 5.16 -4.72
N THR A 279 28.19 5.58 -5.92
CA THR A 279 27.41 5.31 -7.13
C THR A 279 27.28 3.82 -7.41
N ASP A 280 28.35 3.06 -7.23
CA ASP A 280 28.32 1.60 -7.42
C ASP A 280 27.41 0.92 -6.38
N TRP A 281 27.48 1.36 -5.12
CA TRP A 281 26.64 0.85 -4.03
C TRP A 281 25.14 1.09 -4.27
N ILE A 282 24.76 2.28 -4.77
CA ILE A 282 23.36 2.58 -5.14
C ILE A 282 22.88 1.67 -6.27
N VAL A 283 23.73 1.41 -7.28
CA VAL A 283 23.41 0.50 -8.40
C VAL A 283 23.25 -0.95 -7.91
N GLU A 284 24.14 -1.40 -7.02
CA GLU A 284 24.06 -2.72 -6.40
C GLU A 284 22.78 -2.87 -5.56
N LEU A 285 22.45 -1.87 -4.74
CA LEU A 285 21.24 -1.85 -3.94
C LEU A 285 19.98 -1.94 -4.81
N ALA A 286 19.90 -1.15 -5.88
CA ALA A 286 18.78 -1.21 -6.82
C ALA A 286 18.65 -2.60 -7.49
N SER A 287 19.78 -3.22 -7.82
CA SER A 287 19.82 -4.57 -8.41
C SER A 287 19.48 -5.69 -7.42
N ALA A 288 19.65 -5.45 -6.12
CA ALA A 288 19.25 -6.37 -5.06
C ALA A 288 17.75 -6.29 -4.75
N VAL A 289 17.15 -5.09 -4.84
CA VAL A 289 15.71 -4.86 -4.58
C VAL A 289 14.82 -5.33 -5.74
N CYS A 290 15.31 -5.30 -6.98
CA CYS A 290 14.56 -5.78 -8.15
C CYS A 290 14.63 -7.31 -8.36
N ARG A 291 15.19 -8.07 -7.41
CA ARG A 291 15.22 -9.54 -7.41
C ARG A 291 14.25 -10.08 -6.36
#